data_AF-A0A0B6Z2T3-F1
#
_entry.id   AF-A0A0B6Z2T3-F1
#
_cell.length_a   1.000
_cell.length_b   1.000
_cell.length_c   1.000
_cell.angle_alpha   90.00
_cell.angle_beta   90.00
_cell.angle_gamma   90.00
#
_symmetry.space_group_name_H-M   'P 1'
#
loop_
_entity.id
_entity.type
_entity.pdbx_description
1 polymer ?
#
loop_
_entity_poly.entity_id
_entity_poly.type
_entity_poly.pdbx_seq_one_letter_code
_entity_poly.pdbx_strand_id
1 'polypeptide(L)' 'PKWALRVLYIRGSALKDIDLKRCRINEAEACFFLVNKNSSNMEKSDQHTVLRSWAVKDFAPNCEQYIQLYKA' A
#
# COMPACT_ATOMS: atom_id res chain seq x y z
N PRO A 1 -26.40 -0.35 3.37
CA PRO A 1 -25.53 -1.44 2.86
C PRO A 1 -24.33 -1.70 3.80
N LYS A 2 -23.97 -2.97 4.04
CA LYS A 2 -23.01 -3.39 5.11
C LYS A 2 -21.61 -2.73 5.04
N TRP A 3 -21.19 -2.25 3.88
CA TRP A 3 -19.82 -1.75 3.64
C TRP A 3 -19.66 -0.24 3.81
N ALA A 4 -20.75 0.53 3.74
CA ALA A 4 -20.69 2.00 3.68
C ALA A 4 -20.07 2.65 4.93
N LEU A 5 -20.13 1.96 6.07
CA LEU A 5 -19.55 2.42 7.35
C LEU A 5 -18.23 1.71 7.72
N ARG A 6 -17.78 0.75 6.92
CA ARG A 6 -16.60 -0.09 7.21
C ARG A 6 -15.44 0.16 6.25
N VAL A 7 -15.71 0.76 5.11
CA VAL A 7 -14.72 0.99 4.06
C VAL A 7 -14.64 2.48 3.76
N LEU A 8 -13.44 3.05 3.95
CA LEU A 8 -13.12 4.39 3.53
C LEU A 8 -12.25 4.33 2.28
N TYR A 9 -12.70 4.96 1.20
CA TYR A 9 -11.90 5.08 -0.02
C TYR A 9 -11.17 6.43 -0.05
N ILE A 10 -9.85 6.39 -0.25
CA ILE A 10 -9.01 7.58 -0.40
C ILE A 10 -8.28 7.48 -1.74
N ARG A 11 -8.42 8.51 -2.57
CA ARG A 11 -7.64 8.65 -3.80
C ARG A 11 -6.31 9.36 -3.48
N GLY A 12 -5.20 8.69 -3.78
CA GLY A 12 -3.84 9.18 -3.51
C GLY A 12 -2.76 8.22 -3.99
N SER A 13 -1.52 8.49 -3.62
CA SER A 13 -0.36 7.61 -3.86
C SER A 13 0.37 7.27 -2.57
N ALA A 14 0.82 6.02 -2.43
CA ALA A 14 1.65 5.59 -1.30
C ALA A 14 3.07 6.20 -1.32
N LEU A 15 3.46 6.86 -2.41
CA LEU A 15 4.75 7.56 -2.52
C LEU A 15 4.70 9.00 -2.00
N LYS A 16 3.54 9.49 -1.54
CA LYS A 16 3.37 10.84 -1.03
C LYS A 16 2.99 10.79 0.44
N ASP A 17 3.84 11.33 1.30
CA ASP A 17 3.63 11.36 2.76
C ASP A 17 2.31 12.03 3.15
N ILE A 18 1.88 13.04 2.37
CA ILE A 18 0.59 13.73 2.61
C ILE A 18 -0.60 12.78 2.51
N ASP A 19 -0.55 11.81 1.59
CA ASP A 19 -1.61 10.82 1.41
C ASP A 19 -1.52 9.73 2.49
N LEU A 20 -0.32 9.33 2.90
CA LEU A 20 -0.12 8.40 4.02
C LEU A 20 -0.66 8.96 5.35
N LYS A 21 -0.45 10.25 5.60
CA LYS A 21 -1.01 10.95 6.77
C LYS A 21 -2.53 10.99 6.74
N ARG A 22 -3.13 11.22 5.56
CA ARG A 22 -4.60 11.20 5.38
C ARG A 22 -5.19 9.81 5.65
N CYS A 23 -4.45 8.76 5.34
CA CYS A 23 -4.82 7.37 5.63
C CYS A 23 -4.52 6.93 7.08
N ARG A 24 -3.91 7.79 7.90
CA ARG A 24 -3.52 7.51 9.30
C ARG A 24 -2.69 6.23 9.45
N ILE A 25 -1.73 6.01 8.55
CA ILE A 25 -0.96 4.76 8.49
C ILE A 25 -0.18 4.46 9.79
N ASN A 26 0.17 5.47 10.58
CA ASN A 26 0.84 5.30 11.87
C ASN A 26 -0.04 4.66 12.95
N GLU A 27 -1.37 4.74 12.80
CA GLU A 27 -2.35 4.12 13.69
C GLU A 27 -2.88 2.79 13.12
N ALA A 28 -2.47 2.43 11.90
CA ALA A 28 -2.93 1.23 11.24
C ALA A 28 -2.21 -0.02 11.77
N GLU A 29 -2.98 -1.05 12.06
CA GLU A 29 -2.45 -2.35 12.51
C GLU A 29 -1.74 -3.10 11.38
N ALA A 30 -2.29 -3.03 10.17
CA ALA A 30 -1.75 -3.73 9.00
C ALA A 30 -1.90 -2.90 7.72
N CYS A 31 -0.91 -3.02 6.83
CA CYS A 31 -0.89 -2.44 5.49
C CYS A 31 -0.70 -3.53 4.44
N PHE A 32 -1.60 -3.58 3.46
CA PHE A 32 -1.57 -4.58 2.39
C PHE A 32 -1.21 -3.94 1.06
N PHE A 33 -0.17 -4.46 0.42
CA PHE A 33 0.22 -4.07 -0.93
C PHE A 33 -0.17 -5.15 -1.94
N LEU A 34 -0.99 -4.75 -2.91
CA LEU A 34 -1.46 -5.63 -3.97
C LEU A 34 -0.74 -5.31 -5.28
N VAL A 35 -0.28 -6.37 -5.96
CA VAL A 35 0.36 -6.27 -7.27
C VAL A 35 -0.70 -6.32 -8.38
N ASN A 36 -0.45 -5.60 -9.48
CA ASN A 36 -1.30 -5.73 -10.66
C ASN A 36 -0.91 -6.98 -11.46
N LYS A 37 -1.71 -8.05 -11.34
CA LYS A 37 -1.48 -9.32 -12.04
C LYS A 37 -1.68 -9.23 -13.56
N ASN A 38 -2.39 -8.22 -14.04
CA ASN A 38 -2.69 -8.05 -15.46
C ASN A 38 -1.70 -7.08 -16.13
N SER A 39 -0.61 -6.71 -15.47
CA SER A 39 0.40 -5.85 -16.08
C SER A 39 1.14 -6.60 -17.20
N SER A 40 1.43 -5.91 -18.29
CA SER A 40 2.25 -6.46 -19.40
C SER A 40 3.69 -6.76 -18.97
N ASN A 41 4.17 -6.07 -17.94
CA ASN A 41 5.48 -6.29 -17.35
C ASN A 41 5.33 -6.51 -15.84
N MET A 42 5.51 -7.76 -15.43
CA MET A 42 5.32 -8.19 -14.04
C MET A 42 6.45 -7.69 -13.15
N GLU A 43 7.68 -7.70 -13.66
CA GLU A 43 8.87 -7.24 -12.95
C GLU A 43 8.77 -5.75 -12.59
N LYS A 44 8.32 -4.90 -13.53
CA LYS A 44 8.04 -3.48 -13.26
C LYS A 44 6.96 -3.30 -12.20
N SER A 45 5.95 -4.19 -12.17
CA SER A 45 4.88 -4.12 -11.17
C SER A 45 5.38 -4.51 -9.78
N ASP A 46 6.26 -5.51 -9.68
CA ASP A 46 6.91 -5.90 -8.43
C ASP A 46 7.81 -4.78 -7.93
N GLN A 47 8.69 -4.23 -8.78
CA GLN A 47 9.53 -3.07 -8.46
C GLN A 47 8.71 -1.89 -7.92
N HIS A 48 7.60 -1.55 -8.60
CA HIS A 48 6.72 -0.48 -8.17
C HIS A 48 6.02 -0.77 -6.83
N THR A 49 5.77 -2.04 -6.51
CA THR A 49 5.15 -2.45 -5.24
C THR A 49 6.16 -2.41 -4.09
N VAL A 50 7.40 -2.85 -4.33
CA VAL A 50 8.51 -2.75 -3.36
C VAL A 50 8.80 -1.29 -3.02
N LEU A 51 8.89 -0.40 -4.01
CA LEU A 51 9.10 1.04 -3.77
C LEU A 51 8.01 1.65 -2.89
N ARG A 52 6.76 1.25 -3.08
CA ARG A 52 5.64 1.73 -2.26
C ARG A 52 5.70 1.20 -0.83
N SER A 53 6.13 -0.05 -0.65
CA SER A 53 6.35 -0.61 0.69
C SER A 53 7.46 0.13 1.44
N TRP A 54 8.58 0.42 0.78
CA TRP A 54 9.66 1.20 1.37
C TRP A 54 9.20 2.58 1.82
N ALA A 55 8.49 3.32 0.98
CA ALA A 55 7.94 4.64 1.35
C ALA A 55 7.06 4.57 2.62
N VAL A 56 6.25 3.52 2.73
CA VAL A 56 5.43 3.32 3.94
C VAL A 56 6.27 2.88 5.14
N LYS A 57 7.34 2.10 4.95
CA LYS A 57 8.21 1.66 6.03
C LYS A 57 9.01 2.81 6.62
N ASP A 58 9.47 3.73 5.77
CA ASP A 58 10.16 4.96 6.19
C ASP A 58 9.21 5.87 6.98
N PHE A 59 7.95 6.01 6.55
CA PHE A 59 6.97 6.85 7.23
C PHE A 59 6.41 6.23 8.52
N ALA A 60 6.13 4.91 8.50
CA ALA A 60 5.46 4.16 9.55
C ALA A 60 6.19 2.83 9.82
N PRO A 61 7.34 2.85 10.51
CA PRO A 61 8.17 1.65 10.70
C PRO A 61 7.49 0.57 11.55
N ASN A 62 6.54 0.94 12.41
CA ASN A 62 5.84 0.01 13.30
C ASN A 62 4.62 -0.66 12.66
N CYS A 63 4.16 -0.19 11.50
CA CYS A 63 3.02 -0.79 10.82
C CYS A 63 3.45 -2.11 10.16
N GLU A 64 2.69 -3.19 10.40
CA GLU A 64 2.95 -4.47 9.77
C GLU A 64 2.58 -4.41 8.28
N GLN A 65 3.51 -4.82 7.41
CA GLN A 65 3.33 -4.75 5.97
C GLN A 65 3.27 -6.15 5.36
N TYR A 66 2.21 -6.40 4.61
CA TYR A 66 2.00 -7.62 3.85
C TYR A 66 2.07 -7.28 2.37
N ILE A 67 3.11 -7.77 1.70
CA ILE A 67 3.43 -7.42 0.32
C ILE A 67 3.19 -8.63 -0.57
N GLN A 68 2.34 -8.46 -1.59
CA GLN A 68 2.20 -9.45 -2.66
C GLN A 68 3.23 -9.16 -3.76
N LEU A 69 4.10 -10.15 -4.04
CA LEU A 69 5.02 -10.15 -5.18
C LEU A 69 4.65 -11.25 -6.17
N TYR A 70 4.92 -11.05 -7.45
CA TYR A 70 4.62 -12.03 -8.49
C TYR A 70 5.79 -13.00 -8.73
N LYS A 71 7.03 -12.51 -8.71
CA LYS A 71 8.24 -13.36 -8.66
C LYS A 71 8.99 -13.08 -7.36
N ALA A 72 9.23 -14.13 -6.58
CA ALA A 72 10.07 -14.11 -5.37
C ALA A 72 11.45 -14.67 -5.68
#